data_AF-A0A915IB32-F1
#
_entry.id   AF-A0A915IB32-F1
#
_cell.length_a   1.000
_cell.length_b   1.000
_cell.length_c   1.000
_cell.angle_alpha   90.00
_cell.angle_beta   90.00
_cell.angle_gamma   90.00
#
_symmetry.space_group_name_H-M   'P 1'
#
loop_
_entity.id
_entity.type
_entity.pdbx_description
1 polymer ?
#
loop_
_entity_poly.entity_id
_entity_poly.type
_entity_poly.pdbx_seq_one_letter_code
_entity_poly.pdbx_strand_id
1 'polypeptide(L)'
;LASDDEDRLLADKFRNYNSLIRPVEGLNASPIVVNFGLAMILLINVDEKNQIMQTNVWLTMRWRDYQLTWEPELYGHIKTIRIPPDKMCTMTFGSWTYNQNEVQLNYLDGKDQVELNDYSHSGIWDIMDVPGQLSKGNSEIKFHIHIRRKTLFYTVILIIPTVLMAFLSMMVFYLPADASEKITLAISILLALVVFLLLVSKILPPTSSTIPLMAKYLLLTFVMNVVTILVTVVIINVYFRGPSTHRMPQWARSLFLNLLPR
;
A
#
# COMPACT_ATOMS: atom_id res chain seq x y z
N LEU A 1 -5.85 23.47 -37.38
CA LEU A 1 -6.72 23.78 -38.53
C LEU A 1 -7.17 22.42 -39.04
N ALA A 2 -8.38 22.00 -38.68
CA ALA A 2 -8.97 20.78 -39.22
C ALA A 2 -9.17 20.97 -40.74
N SER A 3 -9.01 19.90 -41.52
CA SER A 3 -9.26 19.96 -42.96
C SER A 3 -10.76 20.12 -43.19
N ASP A 4 -11.19 20.93 -44.18
CA ASP A 4 -12.61 21.05 -44.56
C ASP A 4 -13.28 19.67 -44.79
N ASP A 5 -12.50 18.68 -45.25
CA ASP A 5 -12.94 17.29 -45.42
C ASP A 5 -13.20 16.57 -44.09
N GLU A 6 -12.42 16.86 -43.05
CA GLU A 6 -12.60 16.30 -41.71
C GLU A 6 -13.85 16.88 -41.04
N ASP A 7 -14.06 18.20 -41.15
CA ASP A 7 -15.25 18.87 -40.64
C ASP A 7 -16.52 18.39 -41.36
N ARG A 8 -16.44 18.18 -42.68
CA ARG A 8 -17.53 17.61 -43.48
C ARG A 8 -17.85 16.17 -43.06
N LEU A 9 -16.83 15.33 -42.86
CA LEU A 9 -16.99 13.96 -42.39
C LEU A 9 -17.65 13.91 -41.01
N LEU A 10 -17.17 14.75 -40.08
CA LEU A 10 -17.74 14.86 -38.73
C LEU A 10 -19.19 15.32 -38.78
N ALA A 11 -19.52 16.34 -39.57
CA ALA A 11 -20.89 16.83 -39.70
C ALA A 11 -21.83 15.77 -40.27
N ASP A 12 -21.39 15.01 -41.27
CA ASP A 12 -22.19 13.98 -41.92
C ASP A 12 -22.45 12.78 -41.00
N LYS A 13 -21.40 12.24 -40.36
CA LYS A 13 -21.53 11.06 -39.50
C LYS A 13 -22.23 11.32 -38.18
N PHE A 14 -22.08 12.51 -37.60
CA PHE A 14 -22.69 12.83 -36.30
C PHE A 14 -24.07 13.48 -36.40
N ARG A 15 -24.60 13.77 -37.60
CA ARG A 15 -25.89 14.49 -37.75
C ARG A 15 -27.07 13.80 -37.06
N ASN A 16 -27.14 12.47 -37.13
CA ASN A 16 -28.20 11.65 -36.55
C ASN A 16 -27.66 10.51 -35.67
N TYR A 17 -26.40 10.62 -35.24
CA TYR A 17 -25.77 9.60 -34.42
C TYR A 17 -26.27 9.74 -32.97
N ASN A 18 -26.90 8.69 -32.45
CA ASN A 18 -27.34 8.66 -31.06
C ASN A 18 -26.30 7.91 -30.22
N SER A 19 -25.59 8.64 -29.36
CA SER A 19 -24.55 8.09 -28.50
C SER A 19 -25.07 7.28 -27.31
N LEU A 20 -26.38 7.31 -27.03
CA LEU A 20 -26.99 6.56 -25.93
C LEU A 20 -27.40 5.14 -26.32
N ILE A 21 -27.49 4.85 -27.62
CA ILE A 21 -27.85 3.52 -28.09
C ILE A 21 -26.60 2.69 -28.35
N ARG A 22 -26.73 1.39 -28.10
CA ARG A 22 -25.68 0.43 -28.42
C ARG A 22 -25.58 0.26 -29.94
N PRO A 23 -24.37 0.32 -30.55
CA PRO A 23 -24.21 0.20 -32.00
C PRO A 23 -24.27 -1.25 -32.46
N VAL A 24 -25.49 -1.76 -32.67
CA VAL A 24 -25.76 -3.09 -33.22
C VAL A 24 -26.67 -3.01 -34.44
N GLU A 25 -26.41 -3.86 -35.44
CA GLU A 25 -27.19 -3.90 -36.70
C GLU A 25 -28.62 -4.46 -36.51
N GLY A 26 -28.95 -5.04 -35.33
CA GLY A 26 -30.29 -5.52 -35.00
C GLY A 26 -30.46 -6.01 -33.57
N LEU A 27 -31.69 -6.32 -33.17
CA LEU A 27 -32.06 -6.77 -31.80
C LEU A 27 -31.49 -8.16 -31.44
N ASN A 28 -31.27 -9.02 -32.44
CA ASN A 28 -30.68 -10.37 -32.27
C ASN A 28 -29.19 -10.39 -32.64
N ALA A 29 -28.53 -9.23 -32.72
CA ALA A 29 -27.14 -9.16 -33.10
C ALA A 29 -26.21 -9.71 -32.00
N SER A 30 -25.03 -10.18 -32.42
CA SER A 30 -23.99 -10.66 -31.52
C SER A 30 -23.58 -9.58 -30.49
N PRO A 31 -23.05 -9.98 -29.32
CA PRO A 31 -22.49 -9.05 -28.34
C PRO A 31 -21.41 -8.16 -28.97
N ILE A 32 -21.30 -6.92 -28.50
CA ILE A 32 -20.19 -6.04 -28.87
C ILE A 32 -18.96 -6.50 -28.11
N VAL A 33 -17.87 -6.67 -28.84
CA VAL A 33 -16.58 -7.04 -28.25
C VAL A 33 -15.76 -5.79 -27.92
N VAL A 34 -15.74 -5.55 -26.62
CA VAL A 34 -14.89 -4.73 -25.74
C VAL A 34 -13.40 -5.04 -25.70
N ASN A 35 -12.55 -4.71 -26.68
CA ASN A 35 -11.11 -4.93 -26.47
C ASN A 35 -10.55 -3.91 -25.48
N PHE A 36 -10.09 -4.40 -24.33
CA PHE A 36 -9.72 -3.62 -23.17
C PHE A 36 -8.23 -3.78 -22.88
N GLY A 37 -7.51 -2.67 -22.79
CA GLY A 37 -6.11 -2.61 -22.40
C GLY A 37 -5.91 -1.60 -21.28
N LEU A 38 -5.07 -1.93 -20.32
CA LEU A 38 -4.69 -1.05 -19.23
C LEU A 38 -3.17 -0.96 -19.20
N ALA A 39 -2.65 0.26 -19.14
CA ALA A 39 -1.25 0.54 -18.93
C ALA A 39 -1.09 1.34 -17.65
N MET A 40 -0.14 0.97 -16.80
CA MET A 40 0.10 1.69 -15.56
C MET A 40 1.25 2.68 -15.75
N ILE A 41 0.99 3.95 -15.43
CA ILE A 41 1.97 5.03 -15.59
C ILE A 41 2.71 5.27 -14.27
N LEU A 42 1.97 5.40 -13.18
CA LEU A 42 2.56 5.77 -11.89
C LEU A 42 1.74 5.24 -10.72
N LEU A 43 2.45 4.69 -9.74
CA LEU A 43 1.89 4.42 -8.41
C LEU A 43 2.16 5.64 -7.52
N ILE A 44 1.13 6.46 -7.29
CA ILE A 44 1.27 7.74 -6.57
C ILE A 44 1.42 7.48 -5.08
N ASN A 45 0.46 6.75 -4.50
CA ASN A 45 0.44 6.51 -3.06
C ASN A 45 -0.35 5.24 -2.73
N VAL A 46 0.07 4.59 -1.65
CA VAL A 46 -0.65 3.48 -1.01
C VAL A 46 -0.82 3.85 0.45
N ASP A 47 -2.01 4.30 0.81
CA ASP A 47 -2.38 4.60 2.18
C ASP A 47 -2.90 3.33 2.86
N GLU A 48 -2.02 2.65 3.58
CA GLU A 48 -2.35 1.42 4.31
C GLU A 48 -3.33 1.65 5.46
N LYS A 49 -3.35 2.87 6.04
CA LYS A 49 -4.22 3.19 7.18
C LYS A 49 -5.66 3.39 6.72
N ASN A 50 -5.84 4.13 5.63
CA ASN A 50 -7.15 4.41 5.04
C ASN A 50 -7.58 3.35 4.01
N GLN A 51 -6.71 2.39 3.68
CA GLN A 51 -6.94 1.34 2.68
C GLN A 51 -7.22 1.90 1.28
N ILE A 52 -6.51 2.96 0.90
CA ILE A 52 -6.68 3.63 -0.40
C ILE A 52 -5.40 3.53 -1.20
N MET A 53 -5.52 3.09 -2.45
CA MET A 53 -4.44 3.08 -3.43
C MET A 53 -4.74 4.09 -4.53
N GLN A 54 -3.77 4.96 -4.81
CA GLN A 54 -3.85 5.98 -5.85
C GLN A 54 -2.83 5.67 -6.95
N THR A 55 -3.32 5.52 -8.17
CA THR A 55 -2.51 5.16 -9.34
C THR A 55 -2.99 5.92 -10.57
N ASN A 56 -2.06 6.29 -11.43
CA ASN A 56 -2.36 6.79 -12.76
C ASN A 56 -2.28 5.63 -13.75
N VAL A 57 -3.39 5.41 -14.44
CA VAL A 57 -3.50 4.37 -15.45
C VAL A 57 -3.95 5.00 -16.77
N TRP A 58 -3.38 4.52 -17.86
CA TRP A 58 -3.91 4.75 -19.19
C TRP A 58 -4.85 3.61 -19.54
N LEU A 59 -6.02 3.99 -20.04
CA LEU A 59 -7.08 3.05 -20.34
C LEU A 59 -7.39 3.10 -21.82
N THR A 60 -7.21 1.97 -22.47
CA THR A 60 -7.44 1.83 -23.90
C THR A 60 -8.61 0.90 -24.13
N MET A 61 -9.65 1.41 -24.79
CA MET A 61 -10.78 0.63 -25.24
C MET A 61 -10.86 0.67 -26.75
N ARG A 62 -11.15 -0.46 -27.37
CA ARG A 62 -11.35 -0.57 -28.81
C ARG A 62 -12.57 -1.44 -29.08
N TRP A 63 -13.54 -0.86 -29.76
CA TRP A 63 -14.73 -1.56 -30.25
C TRP A 63 -14.99 -1.16 -31.69
N ARG A 64 -15.87 -1.92 -32.36
CA ARG A 64 -16.33 -1.61 -33.71
C ARG A 64 -17.74 -1.05 -33.66
N ASP A 65 -17.93 0.06 -34.33
CA ASP A 65 -19.24 0.67 -34.57
C ASP A 65 -19.53 0.63 -36.07
N TYR A 66 -20.72 0.16 -36.45
CA TYR A 66 -21.12 0.06 -37.85
C TYR A 66 -21.55 1.42 -38.43
N GLN A 67 -22.12 2.32 -37.61
CA GLN A 67 -22.61 3.64 -38.04
C GLN A 67 -21.47 4.60 -38.37
N LEU A 68 -20.34 4.44 -37.67
CA LEU A 68 -19.14 5.27 -37.82
C LEU A 68 -18.16 4.66 -38.84
N THR A 69 -18.68 4.18 -39.98
CA THR A 69 -17.89 3.70 -41.11
C THR A 69 -18.06 4.62 -42.32
N TRP A 70 -16.98 4.87 -43.06
CA TRP A 70 -16.97 5.69 -44.27
C TRP A 70 -15.96 5.18 -45.29
N GLU A 71 -16.15 5.59 -46.55
CA GLU A 71 -15.20 5.38 -47.62
C GLU A 71 -14.17 6.52 -47.64
N PRO A 72 -12.88 6.25 -47.40
CA PRO A 72 -11.87 7.31 -47.31
C PRO A 72 -11.77 8.17 -48.59
N GLU A 73 -12.07 7.61 -49.77
CA GLU A 73 -11.97 8.30 -51.06
C GLU A 73 -12.89 9.52 -51.16
N LEU A 74 -14.03 9.52 -50.46
CA LEU A 74 -15.01 10.61 -50.49
C LEU A 74 -14.65 11.79 -49.57
N TYR A 75 -13.74 11.57 -48.62
CA TYR A 75 -13.38 12.53 -47.57
C TYR A 75 -11.86 12.72 -47.50
N GLY A 76 -11.19 12.91 -48.64
CA GLY A 76 -9.77 13.27 -48.68
C GLY A 76 -8.81 12.19 -48.17
N HIS A 77 -9.17 10.91 -48.32
CA HIS A 77 -8.41 9.74 -47.83
C HIS A 77 -8.20 9.70 -46.30
N ILE A 78 -9.07 10.36 -45.54
CA ILE A 78 -9.03 10.34 -44.07
C ILE A 78 -9.38 8.94 -43.56
N LYS A 79 -8.47 8.33 -42.80
CA LYS A 79 -8.64 7.00 -42.18
C LYS A 79 -8.82 7.05 -40.66
N THR A 80 -8.51 8.18 -40.03
CA THR A 80 -8.56 8.34 -38.58
C THR A 80 -8.95 9.76 -38.26
N ILE A 81 -9.91 9.90 -37.36
CA ILE A 81 -10.40 11.18 -36.85
C ILE A 81 -10.27 11.20 -35.34
N ARG A 82 -10.04 12.38 -34.76
CA ARG A 82 -10.01 12.56 -33.31
C ARG A 82 -11.24 13.34 -32.88
N ILE A 83 -12.06 12.73 -32.03
CA ILE A 83 -13.32 13.30 -31.58
C ILE A 83 -13.17 13.76 -30.13
N PRO A 84 -13.68 14.95 -29.75
CA PRO A 84 -13.71 15.37 -28.35
C PRO A 84 -14.50 14.37 -27.48
N PRO A 85 -14.08 14.14 -26.23
CA PRO A 85 -14.71 13.17 -25.34
C PRO A 85 -16.21 13.45 -25.12
N ASP A 86 -16.63 14.71 -25.15
CA ASP A 86 -18.02 15.13 -24.94
C ASP A 86 -19.00 14.61 -26.01
N LYS A 87 -18.48 14.21 -27.19
CA LYS A 87 -19.26 13.64 -28.29
C LYS A 87 -19.20 12.12 -28.35
N MET A 88 -18.40 11.48 -27.49
CA MET A 88 -18.21 10.04 -27.46
C MET A 88 -19.05 9.40 -26.35
N CYS A 89 -19.60 8.22 -26.61
CA CYS A 89 -20.33 7.46 -25.60
C CYS A 89 -19.38 7.12 -24.44
N THR A 90 -19.70 7.56 -23.22
CA THR A 90 -18.96 7.18 -22.02
C THR A 90 -19.46 5.82 -21.53
N MET A 91 -18.66 4.77 -21.73
CA MET A 91 -18.92 3.47 -21.10
C MET A 91 -18.25 3.46 -19.72
N THR A 92 -19.05 3.35 -18.66
CA THR A 92 -18.56 3.21 -17.29
C THR A 92 -18.15 1.76 -17.02
N PHE A 93 -17.10 1.55 -16.22
CA PHE A 93 -16.42 0.24 -16.11
C PHE A 93 -17.10 -0.73 -15.15
N GLY A 94 -17.19 -1.99 -15.60
CA GLY A 94 -18.20 -2.95 -15.17
C GLY A 94 -19.49 -2.68 -15.96
N SER A 95 -20.03 -3.68 -16.65
CA SER A 95 -21.30 -3.51 -17.38
C SER A 95 -22.46 -3.37 -16.38
N TRP A 96 -22.53 -2.24 -15.68
CA TRP A 96 -23.58 -1.99 -14.69
C TRP A 96 -24.97 -2.00 -15.35
N THR A 97 -25.00 -1.61 -16.64
CA THR A 97 -26.20 -1.49 -17.47
C THR A 97 -26.37 -2.59 -18.51
N TYR A 98 -25.31 -3.33 -18.85
CA TYR A 98 -25.34 -4.32 -19.94
C TYR A 98 -25.02 -5.73 -19.45
N ASN A 99 -25.59 -6.75 -20.07
CA ASN A 99 -25.36 -8.15 -19.72
C ASN A 99 -24.28 -8.79 -20.62
N GLN A 100 -23.88 -10.02 -20.29
CA GLN A 100 -22.91 -10.83 -21.06
C GLN A 100 -23.32 -11.08 -22.51
N ASN A 101 -24.62 -11.11 -22.78
CA ASN A 101 -25.16 -11.29 -24.13
C ASN A 101 -25.12 -10.00 -24.96
N GLU A 102 -24.85 -8.86 -24.32
CA GLU A 102 -24.83 -7.55 -24.96
C GLU A 102 -23.39 -7.04 -25.11
N VAL A 103 -22.59 -7.11 -24.06
CA VAL A 103 -21.20 -6.64 -24.11
C VAL A 103 -20.30 -7.72 -23.54
N GLN A 104 -19.29 -8.07 -24.34
CA GLN A 104 -18.22 -8.97 -23.95
C GLN A 104 -16.90 -8.22 -23.97
N LEU A 105 -16.15 -8.32 -22.90
CA LEU A 105 -14.83 -7.75 -22.76
C LEU A 105 -13.79 -8.78 -23.21
N ASN A 106 -12.74 -8.31 -23.87
CA ASN A 106 -11.62 -9.14 -24.26
C ASN A 106 -10.33 -8.38 -24.03
N TYR A 107 -9.22 -9.10 -23.92
CA TYR A 107 -7.92 -8.45 -23.76
C TYR A 107 -7.48 -7.77 -25.05
N LEU A 108 -6.98 -6.54 -24.93
CA LEU A 108 -6.36 -5.84 -26.05
C LEU A 108 -5.13 -6.61 -26.52
N ASP A 109 -5.08 -6.93 -27.81
CA ASP A 109 -4.00 -7.69 -28.46
C ASP A 109 -3.70 -9.05 -27.81
N GLY A 110 -4.69 -9.63 -27.10
CA GLY A 110 -4.56 -10.91 -26.41
C GLY A 110 -3.63 -10.90 -25.18
N LYS A 111 -3.26 -9.72 -24.68
CA LYS A 111 -2.40 -9.57 -23.49
C LYS A 111 -3.25 -9.55 -22.22
N ASP A 112 -3.11 -10.59 -21.41
CA ASP A 112 -3.79 -10.72 -20.12
C ASP A 112 -3.11 -9.95 -18.98
N GLN A 113 -1.98 -9.29 -19.24
CA GLN A 113 -1.24 -8.48 -18.27
C GLN A 113 -1.28 -6.99 -18.60
N VAL A 114 -1.23 -6.16 -17.57
CA VAL A 114 -1.11 -4.70 -17.70
C VAL A 114 0.23 -4.33 -18.32
N GLU A 115 0.20 -3.38 -19.26
CA GLU A 115 1.42 -2.86 -19.86
C GLU A 115 2.15 -1.93 -18.89
N LEU A 116 3.44 -2.18 -18.67
CA LEU A 116 4.30 -1.42 -17.75
C LEU A 116 5.43 -0.66 -18.48
N ASN A 117 5.36 -0.55 -19.81
CA ASN A 117 6.42 0.07 -20.61
C ASN A 117 6.68 1.55 -20.23
N ASP A 118 5.61 2.28 -19.93
CA ASP A 118 5.65 3.69 -19.53
C ASP A 118 5.60 3.86 -17.99
N TYR A 119 5.80 2.77 -17.24
CA TYR A 119 5.72 2.81 -15.79
C TYR A 119 6.93 3.52 -15.17
N SER A 120 6.67 4.56 -14.40
CA SER A 120 7.67 5.24 -13.58
C SER A 120 7.85 4.49 -12.26
N HIS A 121 9.01 3.85 -12.08
CA HIS A 121 9.32 3.09 -10.88
C HIS A 121 9.27 3.94 -9.61
N SER A 122 8.55 3.46 -8.60
CA SER A 122 8.46 4.14 -7.31
C SER A 122 9.66 3.83 -6.39
N GLY A 123 10.03 4.80 -5.56
CA GLY A 123 11.11 4.64 -4.57
C GLY A 123 10.71 3.81 -3.34
N ILE A 124 9.42 3.51 -3.16
CA ILE A 124 8.85 2.92 -1.93
C ILE A 124 8.27 1.53 -2.20
N TRP A 125 7.74 1.31 -3.40
CA TRP A 125 7.03 0.09 -3.79
C TRP A 125 7.60 -0.46 -5.10
N ASP A 126 7.78 -1.77 -5.16
CA ASP A 126 8.03 -2.51 -6.38
C ASP A 126 6.73 -3.15 -6.85
N ILE A 127 6.38 -2.93 -8.11
CA ILE A 127 5.32 -3.69 -8.77
C ILE A 127 5.92 -5.01 -9.22
N MET A 128 5.29 -6.11 -8.83
CA MET A 128 5.73 -7.46 -9.18
C MET A 128 5.13 -7.86 -10.51
N ASP A 129 3.81 -7.86 -10.56
CA ASP A 129 2.98 -8.25 -11.70
C ASP A 129 1.56 -7.71 -11.49
N VAL A 130 0.83 -7.57 -12.59
CA VAL A 130 -0.57 -7.15 -12.57
C VAL A 130 -1.37 -7.99 -13.57
N PRO A 131 -1.72 -9.25 -13.22
CA PRO A 131 -2.54 -10.09 -14.06
C PRO A 131 -3.99 -9.59 -14.12
N GLY A 132 -4.57 -9.60 -15.30
CA GLY A 132 -5.99 -9.40 -15.56
C GLY A 132 -6.73 -10.75 -15.63
N GLN A 133 -7.87 -10.85 -14.97
CA GLN A 133 -8.74 -12.03 -15.00
C GLN A 133 -10.12 -11.65 -15.55
N LEU A 134 -10.52 -12.30 -16.65
CA LEU A 134 -11.89 -12.28 -17.14
C LEU A 134 -12.79 -13.09 -16.20
N SER A 135 -13.91 -12.52 -15.81
CA SER A 135 -14.91 -13.11 -14.93
C SER A 135 -16.32 -12.95 -15.50
N LYS A 136 -17.27 -13.73 -14.99
CA LYS A 136 -18.69 -13.74 -15.40
C LYS A 136 -18.86 -13.85 -16.92
N GLY A 137 -18.19 -14.83 -17.52
CA GLY A 137 -18.29 -15.09 -18.95
C GLY A 137 -17.89 -13.91 -19.84
N ASN A 138 -16.87 -13.17 -19.43
CA ASN A 138 -16.31 -12.00 -20.11
C ASN A 138 -17.09 -10.69 -19.95
N SER A 139 -18.02 -10.58 -19.00
CA SER A 139 -18.64 -9.27 -18.68
C SER A 139 -17.80 -8.39 -17.75
N GLU A 140 -16.80 -8.95 -17.08
CA GLU A 140 -16.01 -8.24 -16.08
C GLU A 140 -14.53 -8.60 -16.21
N ILE A 141 -13.63 -7.61 -16.19
CA ILE A 141 -12.18 -7.81 -16.11
C ILE A 141 -11.69 -7.30 -14.76
N LYS A 142 -10.99 -8.13 -14.01
CA LYS A 142 -10.39 -7.79 -12.71
C LYS A 142 -8.87 -7.80 -12.82
N PHE A 143 -8.23 -6.67 -12.54
CA PHE A 143 -6.78 -6.59 -12.44
C PHE A 143 -6.35 -6.72 -10.98
N HIS A 144 -5.50 -7.71 -10.70
CA HIS A 144 -4.92 -7.89 -9.37
C HIS A 144 -3.54 -7.29 -9.36
N ILE A 145 -3.34 -6.19 -8.63
CA ILE A 145 -2.05 -5.52 -8.57
C ILE A 145 -1.23 -6.13 -7.45
N HIS A 146 -0.15 -6.83 -7.78
CA HIS A 146 0.78 -7.36 -6.79
C HIS A 146 1.93 -6.38 -6.57
N ILE A 147 2.01 -5.84 -5.35
CA ILE A 147 3.03 -4.88 -4.93
C ILE A 147 3.86 -5.40 -3.77
N ARG A 148 5.12 -5.00 -3.72
CA ARG A 148 6.07 -5.33 -2.65
C ARG A 148 6.68 -4.05 -2.08
N ARG A 149 6.70 -3.93 -0.75
CA ARG A 149 7.25 -2.77 -0.04
C ARG A 149 8.78 -2.85 0.01
N LYS A 150 9.46 -1.73 -0.28
CA LYS A 150 10.88 -1.52 0.05
C LYS A 150 11.01 -1.18 1.53
N THR A 151 11.43 -2.15 2.33
CA THR A 151 11.45 -2.01 3.80
C THR A 151 12.74 -1.44 4.36
N LEU A 152 13.85 -1.46 3.61
CA LEU A 152 15.19 -1.12 4.08
C LEU A 152 15.26 0.21 4.84
N PHE A 153 14.66 1.28 4.31
CA PHE A 153 14.64 2.59 4.95
C PHE A 153 14.02 2.56 6.35
N TYR A 154 12.84 1.96 6.48
CA TYR A 154 12.14 1.82 7.77
C TYR A 154 12.85 0.84 8.70
N THR A 155 13.39 -0.25 8.16
CA THR A 155 14.13 -1.25 8.94
C THR A 155 15.36 -0.61 9.60
N VAL A 156 16.13 0.21 8.89
CA VAL A 156 17.29 0.90 9.45
C VAL A 156 16.87 1.94 10.51
N ILE A 157 15.88 2.78 10.21
CA ILE A 157 15.41 3.84 11.13
C ILE A 157 14.74 3.28 12.38
N LEU A 158 14.15 2.08 12.33
CA LEU A 158 13.54 1.45 13.50
C LEU A 158 14.54 0.59 14.30
N ILE A 159 15.47 -0.10 13.63
CA ILE A 159 16.44 -0.97 14.33
C ILE A 159 17.51 -0.15 15.06
N ILE A 160 18.06 0.91 14.45
CA ILE A 160 19.15 1.67 15.07
C ILE A 160 18.75 2.25 16.45
N PRO A 161 17.61 2.97 16.60
CA PRO A 161 17.20 3.49 17.90
C PRO A 161 16.89 2.40 18.91
N THR A 162 16.37 1.25 18.48
CA THR A 162 15.97 0.18 19.41
C THR A 162 17.15 -0.59 19.96
N VAL A 163 18.17 -0.83 19.14
CA VAL A 163 19.46 -1.37 19.60
C VAL A 163 20.15 -0.39 20.55
N LEU A 164 20.13 0.91 20.22
CA LEU A 164 20.70 1.94 21.10
C LEU A 164 19.98 2.00 22.45
N MET A 165 18.64 1.94 22.45
CA MET A 165 17.84 1.94 23.68
C MET A 165 18.09 0.68 24.54
N ALA A 166 18.24 -0.49 23.91
CA ALA A 166 18.60 -1.72 24.62
C ALA A 166 20.02 -1.66 25.21
N PHE A 167 20.96 -1.02 24.52
CA PHE A 167 22.31 -0.78 25.05
C PHE A 167 22.26 0.17 26.26
N LEU A 168 21.51 1.27 26.16
CA LEU A 168 21.35 2.22 27.26
C LEU A 168 20.69 1.58 28.50
N SER A 169 19.71 0.69 28.32
CA SER A 169 19.08 0.01 29.46
C SER A 169 20.01 -0.97 30.18
N MET A 170 20.93 -1.62 29.46
CA MET A 170 21.98 -2.42 30.09
C MET A 170 22.98 -1.56 30.89
N MET A 171 23.32 -0.37 30.40
CA MET A 171 24.23 0.55 31.09
C MET A 171 23.70 1.03 32.45
N VAL A 172 22.37 1.04 32.67
CA VAL A 172 21.76 1.39 33.97
C VAL A 172 22.23 0.46 35.09
N PHE A 173 22.50 -0.81 34.80
CA PHE A 173 23.00 -1.75 35.81
C PHE A 173 24.46 -1.50 36.20
N TYR A 174 25.25 -0.94 35.29
CA TYR A 174 26.65 -0.62 35.54
C TYR A 174 26.82 0.63 36.43
N LEU A 175 25.85 1.54 36.39
CA LEU A 175 25.90 2.76 37.19
C LEU A 175 25.65 2.45 38.69
N PRO A 176 26.53 2.92 39.60
CA PRO A 176 26.37 2.69 41.04
C PRO A 176 25.09 3.34 41.56
N ALA A 177 24.48 2.69 42.56
CA ALA A 177 23.20 3.14 43.13
C ALA A 177 23.31 4.44 43.96
N ASP A 178 24.53 4.84 44.33
CA ASP A 178 24.83 6.14 44.96
C ASP A 178 24.54 7.34 44.06
N ALA A 179 24.63 7.14 42.74
CA ALA A 179 24.37 8.19 41.78
C ALA A 179 22.87 8.43 41.66
N SER A 180 22.40 9.62 42.06
CA SER A 180 21.02 10.07 41.84
C SER A 180 20.61 9.99 40.36
N GLU A 181 21.57 10.14 39.45
CA GLU A 181 21.40 10.06 38.00
C GLU A 181 20.89 8.70 37.51
N LYS A 182 21.04 7.62 38.29
CA LYS A 182 20.55 6.28 37.91
C LYS A 182 19.03 6.23 37.71
N ILE A 183 18.29 6.88 38.60
CA ILE A 183 16.82 6.94 38.53
C ILE A 183 16.39 7.81 37.35
N THR A 184 17.04 8.96 37.17
CA THR A 184 16.79 9.88 36.06
C THR A 184 16.98 9.17 34.72
N LEU A 185 18.11 8.47 34.53
CA LEU A 185 18.40 7.69 33.33
C LEU A 185 17.33 6.61 33.08
N ALA A 186 16.93 5.87 34.11
CA ALA A 186 15.90 4.82 33.98
C ALA A 186 14.53 5.38 33.55
N ILE A 187 14.11 6.52 34.11
CA ILE A 187 12.85 7.18 33.75
C ILE A 187 12.91 7.75 32.32
N SER A 188 14.04 8.36 31.93
CA SER A 188 14.23 8.88 30.57
C SER A 188 14.17 7.77 29.51
N ILE A 189 14.76 6.61 29.78
CA ILE A 189 14.70 5.43 28.89
C ILE A 189 13.26 4.93 28.76
N LEU A 190 12.50 4.86 29.87
CA LEU A 190 11.09 4.46 29.84
C LEU A 190 10.26 5.39 28.96
N LEU A 191 10.40 6.70 29.15
CA LEU A 191 9.65 7.71 28.39
C LEU A 191 9.98 7.65 26.90
N ALA A 192 11.27 7.61 26.56
CA ALA A 192 11.72 7.52 25.16
C ALA A 192 11.21 6.25 24.47
N LEU A 193 11.14 5.14 25.19
CA LEU A 193 10.63 3.87 24.68
C LEU A 193 9.12 3.91 24.43
N VAL A 194 8.33 4.55 25.32
CA VAL A 194 6.89 4.77 25.09
C VAL A 194 6.67 5.68 23.88
N VAL A 195 7.41 6.78 23.76
CA VAL A 195 7.33 7.70 22.60
C VAL A 195 7.68 6.99 21.30
N PHE A 196 8.74 6.18 21.30
CA PHE A 196 9.13 5.40 20.12
C PHE A 196 8.06 4.38 19.72
N LEU A 197 7.44 3.70 20.69
CA LEU A 197 6.33 2.79 20.43
C LEU A 197 5.11 3.51 19.82
N LEU A 198 4.78 4.71 20.33
CA LEU A 198 3.72 5.55 19.77
C LEU A 198 4.02 6.05 18.36
N LEU A 199 5.30 6.28 18.01
CA LEU A 199 5.71 6.58 16.64
C LEU A 199 5.49 5.36 15.73
N VAL A 200 5.92 4.18 16.18
CA VAL A 200 5.79 2.93 15.43
C VAL A 200 4.32 2.57 15.19
N SER A 201 3.44 2.76 16.18
CA SER A 201 2.01 2.48 16.03
C SER A 201 1.29 3.42 15.06
N LYS A 202 1.87 4.58 14.75
CA LYS A 202 1.37 5.48 13.70
C LYS A 202 1.82 5.08 12.29
N ILE A 203 2.97 4.42 12.17
CA ILE A 203 3.55 4.01 10.88
C ILE A 203 3.02 2.63 10.46
N LEU A 204 2.84 1.72 11.41
CA LEU A 204 2.26 0.41 11.15
C LEU A 204 0.73 0.50 11.10
N PRO A 205 0.07 -0.10 10.09
CA PRO A 205 -1.38 -0.15 10.07
C PRO A 205 -1.87 -1.00 11.25
N PRO A 206 -2.98 -0.61 11.92
CA PRO A 206 -3.59 -1.38 13.00
C PRO A 206 -4.28 -2.61 12.41
N THR A 207 -3.51 -3.64 12.05
CA THR A 207 -4.02 -4.88 11.47
C THR A 207 -3.77 -6.06 12.42
N SER A 208 -4.81 -6.82 12.72
CA SER A 208 -4.81 -7.91 13.70
C SER A 208 -4.48 -9.28 13.10
N SER A 209 -4.43 -9.42 11.77
CA SER A 209 -4.31 -10.75 11.12
C SER A 209 -2.93 -11.38 11.28
N THR A 210 -1.86 -10.61 11.18
CA THR A 210 -0.48 -11.10 11.41
C THR A 210 0.40 -9.99 11.94
N ILE A 211 0.88 -10.11 13.18
CA ILE A 211 1.83 -9.15 13.76
C ILE A 211 3.17 -9.25 13.01
N PRO A 212 3.68 -8.17 12.40
CA PRO A 212 4.97 -8.16 11.71
C PRO A 212 6.12 -8.57 12.64
N LEU A 213 7.16 -9.22 12.09
CA LEU A 213 8.33 -9.65 12.87
C LEU A 213 8.98 -8.49 13.65
N MET A 214 9.03 -7.31 13.03
CA MET A 214 9.56 -6.10 13.68
C MET A 214 8.72 -5.69 14.90
N ALA A 215 7.38 -5.75 14.82
CA ALA A 215 6.53 -5.43 15.95
C ALA A 215 6.69 -6.45 17.10
N LYS A 216 6.92 -7.73 16.81
CA LYS A 216 7.25 -8.74 17.82
C LYS A 216 8.57 -8.43 18.54
N TYR A 217 9.60 -8.03 17.79
CA TYR A 217 10.90 -7.64 18.36
C TYR A 217 10.78 -6.40 19.26
N LEU A 218 10.03 -5.38 18.83
CA LEU A 218 9.78 -4.18 19.62
C LEU A 218 9.01 -4.47 20.91
N LEU A 219 8.00 -5.33 20.84
CA LEU A 219 7.23 -5.75 22.01
C LEU A 219 8.08 -6.54 23.00
N LEU A 220 8.93 -7.45 22.52
CA LEU A 220 9.88 -8.16 23.38
C LEU A 220 10.84 -7.17 24.07
N THR A 221 11.41 -6.24 23.31
CA THR A 221 12.30 -5.20 23.83
C THR A 221 11.59 -4.34 24.87
N PHE A 222 10.33 -3.99 24.64
CA PHE A 222 9.48 -3.27 25.60
C PHE A 222 9.36 -4.04 26.92
N VAL A 223 8.97 -5.31 26.88
CA VAL A 223 8.82 -6.14 28.08
C VAL A 223 10.13 -6.25 28.84
N MET A 224 11.25 -6.50 28.13
CA MET A 224 12.57 -6.56 28.75
C MET A 224 12.95 -5.25 29.43
N ASN A 225 12.70 -4.10 28.79
CA ASN A 225 12.97 -2.79 29.37
C ASN A 225 12.12 -2.53 30.63
N VAL A 226 10.84 -2.88 30.62
CA VAL A 226 9.97 -2.77 31.82
C VAL A 226 10.51 -3.63 32.96
N VAL A 227 10.91 -4.87 32.68
CA VAL A 227 11.54 -5.75 33.68
C VAL A 227 12.83 -5.13 34.22
N THR A 228 13.70 -4.58 33.36
CA THR A 228 14.93 -3.94 33.83
C THR A 228 14.65 -2.77 34.76
N ILE A 229 13.65 -1.94 34.46
CA ILE A 229 13.28 -0.81 35.32
C ILE A 229 12.75 -1.31 36.67
N LEU A 230 11.87 -2.31 36.69
CA LEU A 230 11.38 -2.91 37.95
C LEU A 230 12.53 -3.45 38.82
N VAL A 231 13.48 -4.17 38.21
CA VAL A 231 14.67 -4.68 38.91
C VAL A 231 15.52 -3.53 39.44
N THR A 232 15.73 -2.45 38.66
CA THR A 232 16.51 -1.29 39.14
C THR A 232 15.86 -0.61 40.35
N VAL A 233 14.52 -0.48 40.37
CA VAL A 233 13.78 0.06 41.53
C VAL A 233 13.97 -0.84 42.76
N VAL A 234 13.93 -2.17 42.57
CA VAL A 234 14.20 -3.12 43.67
C VAL A 234 15.64 -3.00 44.17
N ILE A 235 16.63 -2.90 43.27
CA ILE A 235 18.05 -2.72 43.64
C ILE A 235 18.23 -1.43 44.45
N ILE A 236 17.65 -0.33 44.00
CA ILE A 236 17.72 0.96 44.70
C ILE A 236 17.04 0.88 46.07
N ASN A 237 15.87 0.26 46.14
CA ASN A 237 15.15 0.08 47.40
C ASN A 237 15.95 -0.79 48.41
N VAL A 238 16.63 -1.82 47.93
CA VAL A 238 17.53 -2.63 48.78
C VAL A 238 18.77 -1.84 49.17
N TYR A 239 19.31 -1.02 48.27
CA TYR A 239 20.50 -0.20 48.49
C TYR A 239 20.31 0.81 49.63
N PHE A 240 19.20 1.54 49.63
CA PHE A 240 18.91 2.55 50.66
C PHE A 240 18.37 1.95 51.98
N ARG A 241 18.44 0.63 52.20
CA ARG A 241 18.07 0.02 53.49
C ARG A 241 19.17 0.23 54.53
N GLY A 242 18.90 1.09 55.50
CA GLY A 242 19.77 1.28 56.67
C GLY A 242 19.58 0.22 57.78
N PRO A 243 20.59 0.02 58.63
CA PRO A 243 20.55 -0.95 59.75
C PRO A 243 19.57 -0.56 60.86
N SER A 244 19.16 0.70 60.94
CA SER A 244 18.18 1.21 61.90
C SER A 244 16.73 0.86 61.53
N THR A 245 16.44 0.63 60.25
CA THR A 245 15.06 0.40 59.77
C THR A 245 14.79 -1.06 59.40
N HIS A 246 15.83 -1.83 59.02
CA HIS A 246 15.67 -3.21 58.57
C HIS A 246 16.74 -4.14 59.16
N ARG A 247 16.35 -5.38 59.50
CA ARG A 247 17.28 -6.47 59.86
C ARG A 247 17.49 -7.39 58.66
N MET A 248 18.73 -7.78 58.38
CA MET A 248 19.09 -8.65 57.25
C MET A 248 18.62 -10.09 57.49
N PRO A 249 17.81 -10.68 56.58
CA PRO A 249 17.37 -12.06 56.73
C PRO A 249 18.50 -13.06 56.50
N GLN A 250 18.48 -14.17 57.23
CA GLN A 250 19.55 -15.17 57.24
C GLN A 250 19.75 -15.87 55.88
N TRP A 251 18.67 -16.08 55.12
CA TRP A 251 18.75 -16.66 53.77
C TRP A 251 19.50 -15.73 52.79
N ALA A 252 19.30 -14.42 52.90
CA ALA A 252 19.97 -13.44 52.04
C ALA A 252 21.47 -13.38 52.34
N ARG A 253 21.85 -13.57 53.60
CA ARG A 253 23.25 -13.69 54.02
C ARG A 253 23.92 -14.90 53.38
N SER A 254 23.24 -16.04 53.34
CA SER A 254 23.78 -17.25 52.70
C SER A 254 23.87 -17.11 51.17
N LEU A 255 22.83 -16.58 50.53
CA LEU A 255 22.76 -16.48 49.06
C LEU A 255 23.68 -15.37 48.49
N PHE A 256 23.53 -14.13 48.98
CA PHE A 256 24.21 -12.97 48.39
C PHE A 256 25.64 -12.75 48.87
N LEU A 257 26.01 -13.25 50.07
CA LEU A 257 27.38 -13.07 50.60
C LEU A 257 28.24 -14.33 50.51
N ASN A 258 27.67 -15.55 50.51
CA ASN A 258 28.46 -16.79 50.47
C ASN A 258 28.40 -17.53 49.12
N LEU A 259 27.26 -17.47 48.40
CA LEU A 259 27.06 -18.22 47.15
C LEU A 259 27.36 -17.40 45.90
N LEU A 260 26.75 -16.22 45.74
CA LEU A 260 26.86 -15.37 44.55
C LEU A 260 28.25 -14.73 44.26
N PRO A 261 29.07 -14.37 45.26
CA PRO A 261 30.39 -13.75 45.01
C PRO A 261 31.54 -14.77 44.85
N ARG A 262 31.25 -16.09 44.90
CA ARG A 262 32.20 -17.15 44.54
C ARG A 262 32.13 -17.46 43.05
#